data_AF-A0A847P1V2-F1
#
_entry.id   AF-A0A847P1V2-F1
#
_cell.length_a   1.000
_cell.length_b   1.000
_cell.length_c   1.000
_cell.angle_alpha   90.00
_cell.angle_beta   90.00
_cell.angle_gamma   90.00
#
_symmetry.space_group_name_H-M   'P 1'
#
loop_
_entity.id
_entity.type
_entity.pdbx_description
1 polymer ?
#
loop_
_entity_poly.entity_id
_entity_poly.type
_entity_poly.pdbx_seq_one_letter_code
_entity_poly.pdbx_strand_id
1 'polypeptide(L)'
;MSILGSQAGSMPYRYRSAGTGAQEICICVKREEREVQASLENREQKISEWKNAYVGVASILAGFYQLAGRIDLADRIRPTVRKTTGAGKETEPVVENEKSPA
;
A
#
# COMPACT_ATOMS: atom_id res chain seq x y z
N MET A 1 2.40 -56.98 58.59
CA MET A 1 3.68 -56.49 58.02
C MET A 1 3.33 -55.25 57.20
N SER A 2 3.48 -54.07 57.81
CA SER A 2 3.07 -52.78 57.24
C SER A 2 4.24 -52.12 56.52
N ILE A 3 4.01 -51.62 55.31
CA ILE A 3 4.81 -50.54 54.69
C ILE A 3 3.83 -49.77 53.77
N LEU A 4 3.17 -48.73 54.29
CA LEU A 4 3.40 -47.30 53.97
C LEU A 4 3.22 -46.99 52.47
N GLY A 5 2.09 -46.38 52.10
CA GLY A 5 2.05 -44.95 51.75
C GLY A 5 1.82 -44.81 50.25
N SER A 6 1.31 -43.74 49.65
CA SER A 6 0.80 -42.46 50.09
C SER A 6 0.02 -41.92 48.90
N GLN A 7 -1.05 -41.18 49.18
CA GLN A 7 -1.69 -40.27 48.25
C GLN A 7 -0.69 -39.29 47.60
N ALA A 8 -1.17 -38.69 46.51
CA ALA A 8 -0.82 -37.40 45.94
C ALA A 8 0.21 -37.41 44.80
N GLY A 9 -0.18 -36.78 43.69
CA GLY A 9 0.76 -36.28 42.71
C GLY A 9 0.22 -36.20 41.30
N SER A 10 -0.73 -35.28 41.08
CA SER A 10 -0.95 -34.57 39.82
C SER A 10 0.21 -34.74 38.82
N MET A 11 -0.05 -35.39 37.68
CA MET A 11 0.84 -35.39 36.52
C MET A 11 1.29 -33.94 36.25
N PRO A 12 2.57 -33.60 36.42
CA PRO A 12 3.04 -32.30 36.01
C PRO A 12 3.03 -32.29 34.48
N TYR A 13 2.29 -31.36 33.89
CA TYR A 13 2.47 -30.96 32.49
C TYR A 13 3.98 -30.74 32.28
N ARG A 14 4.65 -31.71 31.68
CA ARG A 14 6.06 -31.63 31.38
C ARG A 14 6.19 -30.60 30.28
N TYR A 15 6.48 -29.35 30.65
CA TYR A 15 6.77 -28.26 29.71
C TYR A 15 8.08 -28.61 28.97
N ARG A 16 7.95 -29.42 27.92
CA ARG A 16 9.03 -29.79 27.02
C ARG A 16 9.36 -28.55 26.18
N SER A 17 10.49 -27.93 26.51
CA SER A 17 11.23 -26.96 25.69
C SER A 17 10.41 -25.80 25.11
N ALA A 18 10.05 -24.82 25.95
CA ALA A 18 9.54 -23.51 25.54
C ALA A 18 10.48 -22.76 24.57
N GLY A 19 11.78 -23.06 24.65
CA GLY A 19 12.83 -22.29 23.96
C GLY A 19 12.85 -22.49 22.44
N THR A 20 12.45 -23.65 21.93
CA THR A 20 12.52 -23.96 20.49
C THR A 20 11.30 -23.43 19.74
N GLY A 21 10.09 -23.68 20.26
CA GLY A 21 8.85 -23.20 19.62
C GLY A 21 8.70 -21.68 19.62
N ALA A 22 9.12 -21.00 20.69
CA ALA A 22 9.11 -19.54 20.74
C ALA A 22 10.11 -18.91 19.76
N GLN A 23 11.26 -19.56 19.52
CA GLN A 23 12.23 -19.12 18.53
C GLN A 23 11.74 -19.34 17.10
N GLU A 24 11.13 -20.48 16.82
CA GLU A 24 10.52 -20.78 15.52
C GLU A 24 9.43 -19.77 15.16
N ILE A 25 8.53 -19.45 16.10
CA ILE A 25 7.49 -18.43 15.90
C ILE A 25 8.11 -17.05 15.62
N CYS A 26 9.11 -16.64 16.41
CA CYS A 26 9.81 -15.36 16.17
C CYS A 26 10.46 -15.30 14.78
N ILE A 27 10.97 -16.42 14.27
CA ILE A 27 11.58 -16.49 12.94
C ILE A 27 10.51 -16.35 11.85
N CYS A 28 9.36 -17.01 12.00
CA CYS A 28 8.24 -16.88 11.06
C CYS A 28 7.70 -15.46 10.99
N VAL A 29 7.44 -14.82 12.14
CA VAL A 29 6.93 -13.43 12.21
C VAL A 29 7.92 -12.47 11.55
N LYS A 30 9.22 -12.57 11.85
CA LYS A 30 10.26 -11.73 11.22
C LYS A 30 10.34 -11.94 9.71
N ARG A 31 10.04 -13.14 9.22
CA ARG A 31 10.01 -13.43 7.79
C ARG A 31 8.79 -12.79 7.13
N GLU A 32 7.60 -12.97 7.71
CA GLU A 32 6.37 -12.34 7.23
C GLU A 32 6.49 -10.81 7.20
N GLU A 33 7.06 -10.20 8.24
CA GLU A 33 7.34 -8.75 8.29
C GLU A 33 8.23 -8.30 7.13
N ARG A 34 9.28 -9.06 6.79
CA ARG A 34 10.17 -8.74 5.65
C ARG A 34 9.45 -8.88 4.31
N GLU A 35 8.61 -9.90 4.14
CA GLU A 35 7.86 -10.13 2.91
C GLU A 35 6.80 -9.03 2.69
N VAL A 36 6.14 -8.58 3.76
CA VAL A 36 5.23 -7.43 3.75
C VAL A 36 5.99 -6.15 3.44
N GLN A 37 7.12 -5.92 4.11
CA GLN A 37 7.94 -4.73 3.92
C GLN A 37 8.45 -4.62 2.47
N ALA A 38 8.95 -5.71 1.89
CA ALA A 38 9.38 -5.75 0.49
C ALA A 38 8.23 -5.44 -0.49
N SER A 39 7.03 -5.91 -0.18
CA SER A 39 5.83 -5.64 -1.00
C SER A 39 5.42 -4.15 -0.93
N LEU A 40 5.50 -3.54 0.25
CA LEU A 40 5.25 -2.12 0.45
C LEU A 40 6.28 -1.25 -0.27
N GLU A 41 7.57 -1.61 -0.17
CA GLU A 41 8.66 -0.90 -0.86
C GLU A 41 8.50 -0.93 -2.38
N ASN A 42 8.12 -2.08 -2.96
CA ASN A 42 7.86 -2.17 -4.39
C ASN A 42 6.68 -1.28 -4.81
N ARG A 43 5.60 -1.27 -4.03
CA ARG A 43 4.46 -0.38 -4.28
C ARG A 43 4.87 1.09 -4.20
N GLU A 44 5.61 1.49 -3.18
CA GLU A 44 6.06 2.87 -3.00
C GLU A 44 6.99 3.30 -4.13
N GLN A 45 7.90 2.42 -4.55
CA GLN A 45 8.77 2.64 -5.70
C GLN A 45 7.95 2.92 -6.97
N LYS A 46 6.93 2.10 -7.25
CA LYS A 46 6.06 2.28 -8.43
C LYS A 46 5.24 3.57 -8.37
N ILE A 47 4.73 3.93 -7.18
CA ILE A 47 4.03 5.21 -6.98
C ILE A 47 4.98 6.38 -7.22
N SER A 48 6.23 6.29 -6.74
CA SER A 48 7.23 7.34 -6.92
C SER A 48 7.60 7.54 -8.39
N GLU A 49 7.82 6.44 -9.13
CA GLU A 49 8.10 6.45 -10.57
C GLU A 49 6.96 7.12 -11.35
N TRP A 50 5.73 6.69 -11.07
CA TRP A 50 4.54 7.26 -11.70
C TRP A 50 4.37 8.75 -11.36
N LYS A 51 4.54 9.13 -10.09
CA LYS A 51 4.39 10.52 -9.64
C LYS A 51 5.40 11.44 -10.32
N ASN A 52 6.66 11.02 -10.42
CA ASN A 52 7.71 11.78 -11.08
C ASN A 52 7.38 12.03 -12.56
N ALA A 53 6.98 10.98 -13.29
CA ALA A 53 6.59 11.10 -14.69
C ALA A 53 5.35 11.99 -14.87
N TYR A 54 4.29 11.74 -14.09
CA TYR A 54 3.03 12.46 -14.17
C TYR A 54 3.20 13.96 -13.88
N VAL A 55 3.89 14.32 -12.80
CA VAL A 55 4.09 15.73 -12.42
C VAL A 55 4.87 16.48 -13.49
N GLY A 56 5.92 15.87 -14.05
CA GLY A 56 6.70 16.48 -15.13
C GLY A 56 5.86 16.75 -16.38
N VAL A 57 5.20 15.72 -16.90
CA VAL A 57 4.40 15.82 -18.13
C VAL A 57 3.20 16.78 -17.94
N ALA A 58 2.49 16.67 -16.82
CA ALA A 58 1.33 17.52 -16.53
C ALA A 58 1.73 19.00 -16.40
N SER A 59 2.89 19.30 -15.81
CA SER A 59 3.38 20.67 -15.68
C SER A 59 3.74 21.27 -17.04
N ILE A 60 4.40 20.49 -17.91
CA ILE A 60 4.76 20.93 -19.27
C ILE A 60 3.48 21.21 -20.08
N LEU A 61 2.51 20.29 -20.05
CA LEU A 61 1.24 20.46 -20.75
C LEU A 61 0.45 21.67 -20.23
N ALA A 62 0.38 21.86 -18.91
CA ALA A 62 -0.26 23.03 -18.33
C ALA A 62 0.38 24.34 -18.83
N GLY A 63 1.71 24.38 -18.94
CA GLY A 63 2.44 25.51 -19.53
C GLY A 63 2.06 25.77 -20.99
N PHE A 64 1.94 24.73 -21.82
CA PHE A 64 1.48 24.88 -23.20
C PHE A 64 0.06 25.42 -23.30
N TYR A 65 -0.86 24.93 -22.46
CA TYR A 65 -2.23 25.43 -22.44
C TYR A 65 -2.30 26.89 -21.97
N GLN A 66 -1.46 27.30 -21.02
CA GLN A 66 -1.33 28.70 -20.62
C GLN A 66 -0.84 29.58 -21.77
N LEU A 67 0.21 29.14 -22.49
CA LEU A 67 0.74 29.87 -23.64
C LEU A 67 -0.29 29.96 -24.79
N ALA A 68 -1.11 28.93 -24.97
CA ALA A 68 -2.20 28.90 -25.95
C ALA A 68 -3.45 29.68 -25.50
N GLY A 69 -3.44 30.32 -24.33
CA GLY A 69 -4.58 31.06 -23.78
C GLY A 69 -5.76 30.17 -23.31
N ARG A 70 -5.57 28.86 -23.22
CA ARG A 70 -6.58 27.87 -22.79
C ARG A 70 -6.44 27.55 -21.30
N ILE A 71 -6.73 28.55 -20.46
CA ILE A 71 -6.53 28.47 -19.01
C ILE A 71 -7.38 27.37 -18.35
N ASP A 72 -8.62 27.16 -18.81
CA ASP A 72 -9.51 26.12 -18.27
C ASP A 72 -8.92 24.71 -18.42
N LEU A 73 -8.23 24.45 -19.54
CA LEU A 73 -7.56 23.17 -19.79
C LEU A 73 -6.28 23.03 -18.98
N ALA A 74 -5.53 24.12 -18.80
CA ALA A 74 -4.34 24.13 -17.96
C ALA A 74 -4.69 23.76 -16.50
N ASP A 75 -5.74 24.35 -15.94
CA ASP A 75 -6.16 24.10 -14.55
C ASP A 75 -6.71 22.67 -14.36
N ARG A 76 -7.34 22.10 -15.39
CA ARG A 76 -7.79 20.70 -15.38
C ARG A 76 -6.63 19.70 -15.34
N ILE A 77 -5.49 20.00 -15.94
CA ILE A 77 -4.37 19.06 -16.02
C ILE A 77 -3.31 19.34 -14.94
N ARG A 78 -3.33 20.53 -14.32
CA ARG A 78 -2.35 20.94 -13.31
C ARG A 78 -2.18 19.88 -12.21
N PRO A 79 -0.92 19.46 -11.91
CA PRO A 79 -0.66 18.48 -10.86
C PRO A 79 -1.02 19.09 -9.51
N THR A 80 -2.13 18.61 -8.93
CA THR A 80 -2.58 18.96 -7.59
C THR A 80 -2.30 17.80 -6.65
N VAL A 81 -2.11 18.08 -5.35
CA VAL A 81 -1.83 17.05 -4.32
C VAL A 81 -2.81 15.89 -4.40
N ARG A 82 -4.09 16.17 -4.68
CA ARG A 82 -5.13 15.15 -4.81
C ARG A 82 -4.96 14.23 -6.04
N LYS A 83 -4.49 14.78 -7.16
CA LYS A 83 -4.26 14.01 -8.40
C LYS A 83 -2.95 13.23 -8.33
N THR A 84 -1.92 13.79 -7.70
CA THR A 84 -0.59 13.16 -7.56
C THR A 84 -0.55 12.05 -6.52
N THR A 85 -1.55 11.94 -5.65
CA THR A 85 -1.74 10.79 -4.73
C THR A 85 -2.61 9.68 -5.34
N GLY A 86 -3.13 9.86 -6.57
CA GLY A 86 -4.03 8.88 -7.19
C GLY A 86 -5.43 8.81 -6.54
N ALA A 87 -5.75 9.77 -5.65
CA ALA A 87 -7.05 9.88 -4.98
C ALA A 87 -8.07 10.73 -5.77
N GLY A 88 -7.71 11.11 -7.01
CA GLY A 88 -8.60 11.81 -7.93
C GLY A 88 -9.58 10.82 -8.54
N LYS A 89 -10.88 11.03 -8.33
CA LYS A 89 -11.93 10.32 -9.06
C LYS A 89 -11.64 10.45 -10.56
N GLU A 90 -11.58 9.32 -11.26
CA GLU A 90 -11.54 9.29 -12.73
C GLU A 90 -12.68 10.18 -13.23
N THR A 91 -12.32 11.30 -13.85
CA THR A 91 -13.32 12.14 -14.49
C THR A 91 -13.60 11.44 -15.81
N GLU A 92 -14.67 10.65 -15.85
CA GLU A 92 -15.12 10.02 -17.09
C GLU A 92 -15.20 11.08 -18.19
N PRO A 93 -14.74 10.77 -19.41
CA PRO A 93 -14.73 11.75 -20.49
C PRO A 93 -16.17 12.15 -20.79
N VAL A 94 -16.50 13.44 -20.58
CA VAL A 94 -17.74 14.02 -21.10
C VAL A 94 -17.66 13.93 -22.62
N VAL A 95 -18.34 12.93 -23.19
CA VAL A 95 -18.62 12.84 -24.62
C VAL A 95 -19.68 13.89 -24.91
N GLU A 96 -19.24 15.12 -25.21
CA GLU A 96 -20.12 16.19 -25.67
C GLU A 96 -20.51 15.87 -27.12
N ASN A 97 -21.67 15.22 -27.28
CA ASN A 97 -22.31 15.02 -28.58
C ASN A 97 -22.78 16.36 -29.12
N GLU A 98 -21.99 16.99 -29.99
CA GLU A 98 -22.49 18.11 -30.81
C GLU A 98 -23.33 17.55 -31.95
N LYS A 99 -24.65 17.55 -31.72
CA LYS A 99 -25.66 17.41 -32.75
C LYS A 99 -25.52 18.59 -33.73
N SER A 100 -24.91 18.34 -34.89
CA SER A 100 -24.94 19.26 -36.03
C SER A 100 -26.40 19.54 -36.43
N PRO A 101 -26.89 20.79 -36.46
CA PRO A 101 -28.11 21.10 -37.17
C PRO A 101 -27.86 21.07 -38.68
N ALA A 102 -28.89 20.61 -39.40
CA ALA A 102 -28.99 20.44 -40.84
C ALA A 102 -29.13 21.77 -41.60
#